data_AF-F1N277-F1
#
_entry.id   AF-F1N277-F1
#
_cell.length_a   1.000
_cell.length_b   1.000
_cell.length_c   1.000
_cell.angle_alpha   90.00
_cell.angle_beta   90.00
_cell.angle_gamma   90.00
#
_symmetry.space_group_name_H-M   'P 1'
#
loop_
_entity.id
_entity.type
_entity.pdbx_description
1 polymer ?
#
loop_
_entity_poly.entity_id
_entity_poly.type
_entity_poly.pdbx_seq_one_letter_code
_entity_poly.pdbx_strand_id
1 'polypeptide(L)'
;MEPRAAQVQRRERLGRQQEDRPSREGEPHSGGAECPGGVGGNAEVHRGPDLVQWTQHMQAVKTQLLEQAQGQLMELLDQAMWEAVQAYPLQDRPVPSVPPDSLRKTREPSLGKRKVFIIRKSLLDELMEVPHFRTIYHMFVAGLCVFIISTLAIDLIDEGRLMMEFDLLTFSFGQLPLALVTWVPMFLSTLLVPYQALRLWERPQSGGAWTLRVGLGCLLLAAHTVVLGILPVHVAVEYQLPPASRCVLVFEQVRLLMKSYSFLRETGPGTLWARGGEGIRAPSFSSYLYFLFCPTLIYRETYPRTPNVRWNYVAKNFAQALGCVLYACFILGRLCVPVFANMSQEPFSTRALVLSIMHATLPGIFMLLLIFFAFLHCWLNAFAEMLRFGDRMFYRDWWNSTSFSNYYRTWNVVVHDWLYSYVYQDGLWLLGGRARGAAMLGVFLVSAVVHEYIFCFVLGFFYPVMLLLFLVFGGPLNFTMHDRRTGPAWNVLMWTLLFLGQGIQVSLYCQEWYARRHCPLPQTTFWGLVTPRSWSCHT
;
A
#
# COMPACT_ATOMS: atom_id res chain seq x y z
N MET A 1 -40.00 -23.62 27.89
CA MET A 1 -38.53 -23.66 27.73
C MET A 1 -38.23 -24.60 26.59
N GLU A 2 -37.81 -24.03 25.47
CA GLU A 2 -37.31 -24.74 24.29
C GLU A 2 -35.86 -25.24 24.48
N PRO A 3 -35.36 -26.09 23.55
CA PRO A 3 -34.29 -27.06 23.76
C PRO A 3 -33.01 -26.75 22.93
N ARG A 4 -32.05 -27.70 22.93
CA ARG A 4 -31.14 -28.12 21.81
C ARG A 4 -29.70 -28.35 22.25
N ALA A 5 -29.32 -29.63 22.34
CA ALA A 5 -28.00 -30.21 22.03
C ALA A 5 -28.19 -31.73 22.22
N ALA A 6 -27.77 -32.67 21.37
CA ALA A 6 -26.79 -32.66 20.30
C ALA A 6 -27.14 -33.77 19.30
N GLN A 7 -27.02 -33.50 18.00
CA GLN A 7 -26.94 -34.50 16.94
C GLN A 7 -25.57 -34.38 16.30
N VAL A 8 -24.70 -35.35 16.58
CA VAL A 8 -23.49 -35.61 15.80
C VAL A 8 -23.44 -37.11 15.50
N GLN A 9 -23.50 -37.40 14.20
CA GLN A 9 -23.04 -38.62 13.52
C GLN A 9 -23.61 -39.98 13.94
N ARG A 10 -24.57 -40.49 13.15
CA ARG A 10 -24.37 -41.77 12.43
C ARG A 10 -25.52 -42.11 11.48
N ARG A 11 -25.15 -42.74 10.35
CA ARG A 11 -25.98 -43.50 9.38
C ARG A 11 -26.73 -42.62 8.38
N GLU A 12 -26.18 -42.32 7.21
CA GLU A 12 -25.93 -43.21 6.06
C GLU A 12 -27.09 -44.17 5.74
N ARG A 13 -27.51 -44.09 4.45
CA ARG A 13 -28.50 -44.90 3.73
C ARG A 13 -29.96 -44.59 4.03
N LEU A 14 -30.59 -43.80 3.17
CA LEU A 14 -31.79 -44.18 2.40
C LEU A 14 -32.32 -42.96 1.64
N GLY A 15 -32.64 -43.15 0.36
CA GLY A 15 -33.57 -42.28 -0.35
C GLY A 15 -33.03 -41.65 -1.64
N ARG A 16 -33.06 -42.42 -2.73
CA ARG A 16 -33.86 -41.97 -3.88
C ARG A 16 -34.35 -43.17 -4.68
N GLN A 17 -35.67 -43.29 -4.67
CA GLN A 17 -36.50 -44.29 -5.31
C GLN A 17 -36.45 -44.18 -6.83
N GLN A 18 -36.65 -45.35 -7.42
CA GLN A 18 -36.99 -45.67 -8.79
C GLN A 18 -38.51 -45.80 -8.89
N GLU A 19 -39.14 -45.27 -9.94
CA GLU A 19 -40.20 -45.95 -10.72
C GLU A 19 -40.70 -45.11 -11.91
N ASP A 20 -40.59 -45.70 -13.10
CA ASP A 20 -41.29 -45.36 -14.36
C ASP A 20 -42.83 -45.49 -14.20
N ARG A 21 -43.73 -44.90 -14.99
CA ARG A 21 -44.03 -45.13 -16.44
C ARG A 21 -45.36 -44.39 -16.80
N PRO A 22 -45.97 -44.53 -18.01
CA PRO A 22 -45.78 -43.83 -19.30
C PRO A 22 -47.01 -42.98 -19.76
N SER A 23 -46.95 -42.27 -20.90
CA SER A 23 -48.01 -42.24 -21.94
C SER A 23 -47.60 -41.51 -23.22
N ARG A 24 -48.12 -42.02 -24.35
CA ARG A 24 -47.78 -41.79 -25.76
C ARG A 24 -48.33 -40.48 -26.33
N GLU A 25 -47.58 -39.91 -27.29
CA GLU A 25 -48.09 -39.04 -28.36
C GLU A 25 -48.52 -39.86 -29.59
N GLY A 26 -49.28 -39.21 -30.47
CA GLY A 26 -50.15 -39.80 -31.48
C GLY A 26 -49.51 -40.47 -32.70
N GLU A 27 -50.34 -41.29 -33.33
CA GLU A 27 -50.25 -41.86 -34.68
C GLU A 27 -50.53 -40.80 -35.79
N PRO A 28 -50.51 -41.12 -37.11
CA PRO A 28 -49.70 -42.10 -37.88
C PRO A 28 -49.23 -41.55 -39.26
N HIS A 29 -48.39 -42.30 -40.01
CA HIS A 29 -48.65 -42.77 -41.41
C HIS A 29 -47.42 -43.09 -42.29
N SER A 30 -47.50 -44.28 -42.89
CA SER A 30 -47.27 -44.63 -44.32
C SER A 30 -45.90 -45.11 -44.84
N GLY A 31 -45.99 -46.24 -45.56
CA GLY A 31 -45.07 -46.76 -46.59
C GLY A 31 -44.03 -47.76 -46.09
N GLY A 32 -43.96 -49.02 -46.50
CA GLY A 32 -44.59 -49.78 -47.59
C GLY A 32 -43.52 -50.65 -48.28
N ALA A 33 -43.82 -51.96 -48.44
CA ALA A 33 -43.16 -52.96 -49.33
C ALA A 33 -41.71 -53.41 -48.97
N GLU A 34 -41.24 -54.65 -49.16
CA GLU A 34 -41.75 -55.94 -49.67
C GLU A 34 -40.71 -57.06 -49.32
N CYS A 35 -41.15 -58.32 -49.28
CA CYS A 35 -40.44 -59.57 -48.91
C CYS A 35 -39.54 -60.15 -50.06
N PRO A 36 -39.06 -61.44 -50.11
CA PRO A 36 -39.07 -62.57 -49.14
C PRO A 36 -37.80 -63.48 -49.10
N GLY A 37 -37.74 -64.38 -48.09
CA GLY A 37 -37.37 -65.81 -48.27
C GLY A 37 -35.97 -66.28 -47.87
N GLY A 38 -35.89 -67.39 -47.11
CA GLY A 38 -34.68 -68.24 -47.05
C GLY A 38 -34.39 -68.93 -45.72
N VAL A 39 -34.56 -70.25 -45.69
CA VAL A 39 -34.50 -71.19 -44.55
C VAL A 39 -33.06 -71.54 -44.08
N GLY A 40 -32.86 -71.67 -42.76
CA GLY A 40 -32.14 -72.79 -42.13
C GLY A 40 -30.66 -72.64 -41.71
N GLY A 41 -30.37 -72.86 -40.42
CA GLY A 41 -29.05 -73.37 -39.95
C GLY A 41 -28.48 -72.77 -38.66
N ASN A 42 -28.51 -73.57 -37.58
CA ASN A 42 -27.80 -73.53 -36.28
C ASN A 42 -26.80 -72.39 -35.95
N ALA A 43 -26.93 -71.81 -34.74
CA ALA A 43 -25.93 -71.88 -33.67
C ALA A 43 -26.34 -71.06 -32.43
N GLU A 44 -26.21 -71.67 -31.25
CA GLU A 44 -26.32 -71.03 -29.94
C GLU A 44 -25.21 -70.00 -29.66
N VAL A 45 -25.59 -68.96 -28.89
CA VAL A 45 -24.82 -68.29 -27.82
C VAL A 45 -23.46 -67.68 -28.17
N HIS A 46 -23.30 -66.35 -28.00
CA HIS A 46 -22.10 -65.70 -27.44
C HIS A 46 -22.40 -64.20 -27.13
N ARG A 47 -22.82 -63.89 -25.91
CA ARG A 47 -22.79 -62.52 -25.36
C ARG A 47 -22.17 -62.59 -23.97
N GLY A 48 -20.84 -62.47 -23.93
CA GLY A 48 -20.02 -62.80 -22.76
C GLY A 48 -18.54 -62.34 -22.76
N PRO A 49 -17.89 -61.86 -23.86
CA PRO A 49 -16.48 -61.46 -23.77
C PRO A 49 -16.20 -59.95 -23.55
N ASP A 50 -17.09 -59.04 -23.92
CA ASP A 50 -16.71 -57.62 -24.11
C ASP A 50 -16.49 -56.81 -22.82
N LEU A 51 -17.23 -57.10 -21.74
CA LEU A 51 -17.14 -56.29 -20.51
C LEU A 51 -15.86 -56.57 -19.71
N VAL A 52 -15.37 -57.82 -19.77
CA VAL A 52 -14.13 -58.23 -19.08
C VAL A 52 -12.91 -57.67 -19.81
N GLN A 53 -12.89 -57.73 -21.16
CA GLN A 53 -11.85 -57.09 -21.96
C GLN A 53 -11.81 -55.57 -21.75
N TRP A 54 -12.97 -54.91 -21.70
CA TRP A 54 -13.04 -53.47 -21.44
C TRP A 54 -12.48 -53.09 -20.07
N THR A 55 -12.77 -53.88 -19.04
CA THR A 55 -12.30 -53.63 -17.67
C THR A 55 -10.78 -53.82 -17.57
N GLN A 56 -10.24 -54.85 -18.22
CA GLN A 56 -8.80 -55.10 -18.29
C GLN A 56 -8.06 -54.01 -19.05
N HIS A 57 -8.62 -53.54 -20.17
CA HIS A 57 -8.04 -52.43 -20.94
C HIS A 57 -8.00 -51.14 -20.13
N MET A 58 -9.07 -50.83 -19.38
CA MET A 58 -9.13 -49.63 -18.55
C MET A 58 -8.18 -49.70 -17.35
N GLN A 59 -7.97 -50.89 -16.78
CA GLN A 59 -6.93 -51.11 -15.77
C GLN A 59 -5.52 -50.95 -16.36
N ALA A 60 -5.26 -51.48 -17.56
CA ALA A 60 -3.99 -51.34 -18.25
C ALA A 60 -3.65 -49.87 -18.57
N VAL A 61 -4.62 -49.09 -19.05
CA VAL A 61 -4.45 -47.65 -19.32
C VAL A 61 -4.22 -46.87 -18.02
N LYS A 62 -4.92 -47.23 -16.93
CA LYS A 62 -4.71 -46.61 -15.62
C LYS A 62 -3.29 -46.89 -15.08
N THR A 63 -2.79 -48.11 -15.23
CA THR A 63 -1.42 -48.45 -14.81
C THR A 63 -0.38 -47.74 -15.66
N GLN A 64 -0.59 -47.64 -16.98
CA GLN A 64 0.29 -46.90 -17.88
C GLN A 64 0.36 -45.41 -17.55
N LEU A 65 -0.78 -44.78 -17.26
CA LEU A 65 -0.84 -43.38 -16.85
C LEU A 65 -0.18 -43.15 -15.48
N LEU A 66 -0.33 -44.09 -14.55
CA LEU A 66 0.32 -44.00 -13.24
C LEU A 66 1.83 -44.17 -13.35
N GLU A 67 2.33 -45.09 -14.18
CA GLU A 67 3.77 -45.24 -14.44
C GLU A 67 4.35 -44.00 -15.14
N GLN A 68 3.64 -43.45 -16.14
CA GLN A 68 4.09 -42.25 -16.83
C GLN A 68 4.10 -41.02 -15.90
N ALA A 69 3.09 -40.89 -15.03
CA ALA A 69 3.04 -39.81 -14.04
C ALA A 69 4.12 -39.97 -12.95
N GLN A 70 4.41 -41.20 -12.51
CA GLN A 70 5.49 -41.47 -11.56
C GLN A 70 6.86 -41.20 -12.19
N GLY A 71 7.07 -41.58 -13.45
CA GLY A 71 8.31 -41.29 -14.19
C GLY A 71 8.59 -39.79 -14.31
N GLN A 72 7.59 -39.02 -14.75
CA GLN A 72 7.73 -37.55 -14.86
C GLN A 72 7.89 -36.86 -13.51
N LEU A 73 7.21 -37.34 -12.47
CA LEU A 73 7.35 -36.79 -11.13
C LEU A 73 8.73 -37.08 -10.53
N MET A 74 9.30 -38.24 -10.82
CA MET A 74 10.62 -38.64 -10.34
C MET A 74 11.72 -37.85 -11.06
N GLU A 75 11.58 -37.61 -12.37
CA GLU A 75 12.47 -36.71 -13.13
C GLU A 75 12.44 -35.27 -12.59
N LEU A 76 11.25 -34.72 -12.31
CA LEU A 76 11.12 -33.38 -11.74
C LEU A 76 11.68 -33.30 -10.32
N LEU A 77 11.54 -34.36 -9.53
CA LEU A 77 12.08 -34.44 -8.18
C LEU A 77 13.61 -34.56 -8.19
N ASP A 78 14.18 -35.36 -9.09
CA ASP A 78 15.64 -35.49 -9.27
C ASP A 78 16.25 -34.20 -9.81
N GLN A 79 15.57 -33.51 -10.73
CA GLN A 79 16.01 -32.22 -11.24
C GLN A 79 15.96 -31.12 -10.17
N ALA A 80 14.90 -31.10 -9.34
CA ALA A 80 14.81 -30.21 -8.19
C ALA A 80 15.84 -30.55 -7.10
N MET A 81 16.14 -31.83 -6.87
CA MET A 81 17.21 -32.26 -5.97
C MET A 81 18.59 -31.86 -6.48
N TRP A 82 18.85 -32.03 -7.79
CA TRP A 82 20.11 -31.64 -8.42
C TRP A 82 20.34 -30.12 -8.32
N GLU A 83 19.31 -29.32 -8.59
CA GLU A 83 19.35 -27.86 -8.41
C GLU A 83 19.54 -27.46 -6.94
N ALA A 84 18.93 -28.18 -6.00
CA ALA A 84 19.11 -27.95 -4.57
C ALA A 84 20.53 -28.31 -4.08
N VAL A 85 21.15 -29.35 -4.66
CA VAL A 85 22.53 -29.76 -4.36
C VAL A 85 23.54 -28.75 -4.94
N GLN A 86 23.29 -28.20 -6.13
CA GLN A 86 24.09 -27.12 -6.74
C GLN A 86 23.98 -25.79 -5.95
N ALA A 87 22.86 -25.56 -5.28
CA ALA A 87 22.63 -24.36 -4.47
C ALA A 87 23.28 -24.40 -3.07
N TYR A 88 23.87 -25.54 -2.66
CA TYR A 88 24.62 -25.67 -1.41
C TYR A 88 26.11 -25.37 -1.66
N PRO A 89 26.73 -24.38 -1.00
CA PRO A 89 28.17 -24.13 -1.16
C PRO A 89 28.98 -25.28 -0.58
N LEU A 90 29.76 -25.94 -1.43
CA LEU A 90 30.81 -26.90 -1.07
C LEU A 90 31.87 -26.19 -0.21
N GLN A 91 31.81 -26.37 1.10
CA GLN A 91 32.86 -25.98 2.02
C GLN A 91 33.76 -27.18 2.26
N ASP A 92 34.76 -27.36 1.40
CA ASP A 92 35.92 -28.22 1.69
C ASP A 92 37.16 -27.75 0.92
N ARG A 93 37.91 -26.83 1.54
CA ARG A 93 39.38 -26.72 1.39
C ARG A 93 40.00 -26.28 2.73
N PRO A 94 41.18 -26.80 3.11
CA PRO A 94 41.72 -26.64 4.45
C PRO A 94 42.33 -25.24 4.68
N VAL A 95 42.07 -24.69 5.87
CA VAL A 95 42.60 -23.41 6.36
C VAL A 95 43.99 -23.62 6.97
N PRO A 96 44.99 -22.73 6.74
CA PRO A 96 46.24 -22.75 7.50
C PRO A 96 46.02 -22.23 8.92
N SER A 97 46.59 -22.92 9.90
CA SER A 97 46.51 -22.65 11.33
C SER A 97 47.14 -21.32 11.74
N VAL A 98 46.41 -20.55 12.56
CA VAL A 98 46.91 -19.39 13.34
C VAL A 98 46.48 -19.62 14.80
N PRO A 99 47.35 -19.36 15.80
CA PRO A 99 47.25 -19.95 17.15
C PRO A 99 46.14 -19.33 18.02
N PRO A 100 45.73 -20.01 19.10
CA PRO A 100 44.57 -19.63 19.88
C PRO A 100 44.98 -18.69 21.01
N ASP A 101 44.67 -17.40 20.91
CA ASP A 101 44.60 -16.54 22.09
C ASP A 101 43.69 -15.35 21.83
N SER A 102 42.47 -15.44 22.36
CA SER A 102 41.68 -14.38 23.01
C SER A 102 40.18 -14.66 22.88
N LEU A 103 39.70 -15.53 23.78
CA LEU A 103 38.31 -15.62 24.19
C LEU A 103 37.86 -14.26 24.77
N ARG A 104 37.35 -13.38 23.91
CA ARG A 104 36.41 -12.33 24.30
C ARG A 104 35.39 -12.16 23.19
N LYS A 105 34.46 -13.11 23.14
CA LYS A 105 33.22 -13.00 22.39
C LYS A 105 32.38 -11.92 23.08
N THR A 106 32.59 -10.67 22.71
CA THR A 106 31.63 -9.60 23.00
C THR A 106 30.35 -10.03 22.31
N ARG A 107 29.35 -10.37 23.12
CA ARG A 107 28.04 -10.83 22.70
C ARG A 107 27.34 -9.64 22.03
N GLU A 108 27.58 -9.43 20.74
CA GLU A 108 26.77 -8.49 19.97
C GLU A 108 25.32 -8.99 20.03
N PRO A 109 24.38 -8.18 20.53
CA PRO A 109 22.97 -8.53 20.44
C PRO A 109 22.62 -8.60 18.96
N SER A 110 21.88 -9.63 18.56
CA SER A 110 21.37 -9.83 17.21
C SER A 110 20.45 -8.68 16.79
N LEU A 111 21.05 -7.55 16.37
CA LEU A 111 20.34 -6.40 15.85
C LEU A 111 19.67 -6.83 14.54
N GLY A 112 18.35 -6.72 14.50
CA GLY A 112 17.51 -7.18 13.40
C GLY A 112 18.02 -6.71 12.03
N LYS A 113 17.89 -7.60 11.03
CA LYS A 113 18.34 -7.43 9.64
C LYS A 113 18.19 -5.98 9.16
N ARG A 114 19.30 -5.24 9.09
CA ARG A 114 19.35 -3.89 8.53
C ARG A 114 18.96 -3.92 7.05
N LYS A 115 18.18 -2.94 6.58
CA LYS A 115 17.84 -2.83 5.15
C LYS A 115 19.11 -2.66 4.32
N VAL A 116 19.30 -3.55 3.35
CA VAL A 116 20.35 -3.50 2.33
C VAL A 116 19.75 -2.94 1.05
N PHE A 117 20.37 -1.90 0.51
CA PHE A 117 19.95 -1.27 -0.74
C PHE A 117 20.62 -1.98 -1.92
N ILE A 118 19.83 -2.37 -2.91
CA ILE A 118 20.27 -3.10 -4.11
C ILE A 118 19.78 -2.34 -5.34
N ILE A 119 20.58 -2.32 -6.41
CA ILE A 119 20.14 -1.74 -7.68
C ILE A 119 19.03 -2.62 -8.26
N ARG A 120 17.82 -2.07 -8.42
CA ARG A 120 16.67 -2.76 -8.99
C ARG A 120 15.68 -1.76 -9.58
N LYS A 121 14.94 -2.17 -10.61
CA LYS A 121 13.87 -1.36 -11.21
C LYS A 121 12.64 -1.35 -10.31
N SER A 122 11.72 -0.43 -10.59
CA SER A 122 10.41 -0.42 -9.96
C SER A 122 9.55 -1.56 -10.52
N LEU A 123 8.77 -2.24 -9.68
CA LEU A 123 8.00 -3.41 -10.09
C LEU A 123 7.05 -3.10 -11.27
N LEU A 124 6.39 -1.94 -11.25
CA LEU A 124 5.46 -1.60 -12.32
C LEU A 124 6.19 -1.26 -13.64
N ASP A 125 7.44 -0.78 -13.61
CA ASP A 125 8.21 -0.62 -14.85
C ASP A 125 8.44 -1.98 -15.51
N GLU A 126 8.78 -3.00 -14.73
CA GLU A 126 8.97 -4.37 -15.22
C GLU A 126 7.65 -4.98 -15.71
N LEU A 127 6.55 -4.77 -14.98
CA LEU A 127 5.23 -5.27 -15.37
C LEU A 127 4.70 -4.58 -16.64
N MET A 128 5.00 -3.29 -16.85
CA MET A 128 4.58 -2.57 -18.06
C MET A 128 5.31 -3.04 -19.33
N GLU A 129 6.39 -3.81 -19.20
CA GLU A 129 7.01 -4.53 -20.33
C GLU A 129 6.11 -5.68 -20.82
N VAL A 130 5.24 -6.23 -19.95
CA VAL A 130 4.25 -7.26 -20.29
C VAL A 130 3.06 -6.62 -21.03
N PRO A 131 2.64 -7.16 -22.19
CA PRO A 131 1.62 -6.53 -23.04
C PRO A 131 0.28 -6.34 -22.33
N HIS A 132 -0.13 -7.25 -21.44
CA HIS A 132 -1.40 -7.17 -20.72
C HIS A 132 -1.49 -5.94 -19.79
N PHE A 133 -0.43 -5.68 -19.00
CA PHE A 133 -0.39 -4.51 -18.11
C PHE A 133 -0.31 -3.21 -18.88
N ARG A 134 0.42 -3.21 -20.00
CA ARG A 134 0.47 -2.07 -20.92
C ARG A 134 -0.93 -1.73 -21.48
N THR A 135 -1.75 -2.73 -21.78
CA THR A 135 -3.16 -2.50 -22.18
C THR A 135 -3.97 -1.83 -21.07
N ILE A 136 -3.83 -2.28 -19.81
CA ILE A 136 -4.51 -1.64 -18.66
C ILE A 136 -4.09 -0.17 -18.56
N TYR A 137 -2.81 0.14 -18.69
CA TYR A 137 -2.33 1.52 -18.74
C TYR A 137 -3.01 2.34 -19.85
N HIS A 138 -3.07 1.79 -21.07
CA HIS A 138 -3.75 2.45 -22.18
C HIS A 138 -5.25 2.63 -21.95
N MET A 139 -5.92 1.70 -21.26
CA MET A 139 -7.33 1.85 -20.87
C MET A 139 -7.54 3.03 -19.91
N PHE A 140 -6.66 3.22 -18.92
CA PHE A 140 -6.71 4.39 -18.04
C PHE A 140 -6.48 5.70 -18.80
N VAL A 141 -5.52 5.71 -19.74
CA VAL A 141 -5.26 6.89 -20.59
C VAL A 141 -6.45 7.19 -21.51
N ALA A 142 -7.06 6.16 -22.11
CA ALA A 142 -8.26 6.30 -22.92
C ALA A 142 -9.45 6.80 -22.07
N GLY A 143 -9.60 6.28 -20.85
CA GLY A 143 -10.58 6.76 -19.87
C GLY A 143 -10.41 8.25 -19.58
N LEU A 144 -9.18 8.72 -19.34
CA LEU A 144 -8.88 10.14 -19.18
C LEU A 144 -9.29 10.96 -20.42
N CYS A 145 -8.98 10.48 -21.63
CA CYS A 145 -9.38 11.16 -22.87
C CYS A 145 -10.90 11.28 -22.98
N VAL A 146 -11.65 10.22 -22.65
CA VAL A 146 -13.11 10.23 -22.62
C VAL A 146 -13.63 11.21 -21.57
N PHE A 147 -13.03 11.27 -20.37
CA PHE A 147 -13.42 12.25 -19.35
C PHE A 147 -13.22 13.69 -19.83
N ILE A 148 -12.09 13.98 -20.51
CA ILE A 148 -11.82 15.30 -21.07
C ILE A 148 -12.84 15.64 -22.16
N ILE A 149 -13.08 14.72 -23.10
CA ILE A 149 -14.07 14.92 -24.18
C ILE A 149 -15.47 15.14 -23.61
N SER A 150 -15.87 14.32 -22.64
CA SER A 150 -17.17 14.42 -21.97
C SER A 150 -17.33 15.76 -21.25
N THR A 151 -16.29 16.18 -20.51
CA THR A 151 -16.23 17.48 -19.83
C THR A 151 -16.39 18.63 -20.82
N LEU A 152 -15.58 18.63 -21.89
CA LEU A 152 -15.65 19.64 -22.94
C LEU A 152 -17.01 19.67 -23.65
N ALA A 153 -17.62 18.51 -23.87
CA ALA A 153 -18.94 18.41 -24.49
C ALA A 153 -20.03 18.99 -23.59
N ILE A 154 -20.01 18.68 -22.29
CA ILE A 154 -20.95 19.25 -21.31
C ILE A 154 -20.78 20.77 -21.24
N ASP A 155 -19.55 21.28 -21.12
CA ASP A 155 -19.29 22.72 -21.01
C ASP A 155 -19.70 23.47 -22.30
N LEU A 156 -19.50 22.85 -23.47
CA LEU A 156 -19.99 23.37 -24.75
C LEU A 156 -21.51 23.44 -24.82
N ILE A 157 -22.21 22.45 -24.28
CA ILE A 157 -23.68 22.38 -24.32
C ILE A 157 -24.28 23.38 -23.32
N ASP A 158 -23.73 23.45 -22.11
CA ASP A 158 -24.29 24.23 -21.01
C ASP A 158 -23.97 25.73 -21.16
N GLU A 159 -22.71 26.09 -21.47
CA GLU A 159 -22.26 27.49 -21.49
C GLU A 159 -22.05 28.07 -22.89
N GLY A 160 -22.09 27.24 -23.93
CA GLY A 160 -21.82 27.66 -25.31
C GLY A 160 -20.37 28.10 -25.55
N ARG A 161 -19.43 27.81 -24.63
CA ARG A 161 -18.00 28.15 -24.72
C ARG A 161 -17.12 26.97 -24.35
N LEU A 162 -16.00 26.82 -25.05
CA LEU A 162 -14.93 25.87 -24.73
C LEU A 162 -14.05 26.42 -23.61
N MET A 163 -14.54 26.46 -22.38
CA MET A 163 -13.70 26.72 -21.21
C MET A 163 -13.61 25.44 -20.39
N MET A 164 -12.44 24.80 -20.36
CA MET A 164 -12.12 23.87 -19.29
C MET A 164 -11.99 24.72 -18.02
N GLU A 165 -12.98 24.68 -17.15
CA GLU A 165 -12.89 25.31 -15.83
C GLU A 165 -11.80 24.61 -15.01
N PHE A 166 -10.57 25.15 -15.08
CA PHE A 166 -9.49 24.81 -14.16
C PHE A 166 -9.69 25.45 -12.79
N ASP A 167 -10.88 25.98 -12.51
CA ASP A 167 -11.22 26.71 -11.29
C ASP A 167 -11.03 25.87 -10.04
N LEU A 168 -11.35 24.58 -10.10
CA LEU A 168 -11.06 23.67 -9.00
C LEU A 168 -9.55 23.53 -8.76
N LEU A 169 -8.74 23.54 -9.82
CA LEU A 169 -7.28 23.40 -9.73
C LEU A 169 -6.62 24.72 -9.27
N THR A 170 -7.05 25.87 -9.79
CA THR A 170 -6.58 27.19 -9.37
C THR A 170 -6.99 27.48 -7.92
N PHE A 171 -8.22 27.11 -7.53
CA PHE A 171 -8.67 27.14 -6.14
C PHE A 171 -7.78 26.24 -5.27
N SER A 172 -7.57 24.98 -5.66
CA SER A 172 -6.86 23.99 -4.85
C SER A 172 -5.39 24.34 -4.63
N PHE A 173 -4.70 24.86 -5.65
CA PHE A 173 -3.29 25.28 -5.60
C PHE A 173 -3.10 26.80 -5.37
N GLY A 174 -4.15 27.50 -4.93
CA GLY A 174 -4.04 28.91 -4.59
C GLY A 174 -2.97 29.15 -3.51
N GLN A 175 -2.31 30.30 -3.58
CA GLN A 175 -1.23 30.69 -2.66
C GLN A 175 -0.08 29.69 -2.52
N LEU A 176 0.16 28.84 -3.53
CA LEU A 176 1.31 27.93 -3.56
C LEU A 176 2.68 28.63 -3.30
N PRO A 177 2.94 29.86 -3.80
CA PRO A 177 4.20 30.54 -3.50
C PRO A 177 4.45 30.72 -1.99
N LEU A 178 3.41 30.99 -1.20
CA LEU A 178 3.54 31.11 0.25
C LEU A 178 3.97 29.78 0.88
N ALA A 179 3.35 28.67 0.47
CA ALA A 179 3.75 27.33 0.93
C ALA A 179 5.20 26.99 0.57
N LEU A 180 5.66 27.37 -0.63
CA LEU A 180 7.04 27.18 -1.06
C LEU A 180 8.03 28.06 -0.27
N VAL A 181 7.66 29.30 0.03
CA VAL A 181 8.47 30.19 0.88
C VAL A 181 8.57 29.65 2.30
N THR A 182 7.49 29.10 2.87
CA THR A 182 7.50 28.45 4.20
C THR A 182 8.29 27.15 4.19
N TRP A 183 8.36 26.44 3.06
CA TRP A 183 9.17 25.24 2.93
C TRP A 183 10.67 25.50 3.06
N VAL A 184 11.18 26.65 2.58
CA VAL A 184 12.61 27.01 2.66
C VAL A 184 13.16 27.00 4.10
N PRO A 185 12.58 27.71 5.09
CA PRO A 185 13.06 27.67 6.46
C PRO A 185 12.87 26.29 7.11
N MET A 186 11.82 25.54 6.76
CA MET A 186 11.67 24.15 7.23
C MET A 186 12.83 23.28 6.74
N PHE A 187 13.14 23.35 5.44
CA PHE A 187 14.23 22.61 4.82
C PHE A 187 15.60 23.02 5.38
N LEU A 188 15.87 24.32 5.51
CA LEU A 188 17.11 24.83 6.09
C LEU A 188 17.28 24.40 7.55
N SER A 189 16.21 24.44 8.33
CA SER A 189 16.20 23.95 9.72
C SER A 189 16.56 22.47 9.78
N THR A 190 15.94 21.63 8.93
CA THR A 190 16.26 20.20 8.83
C THR A 190 17.67 19.93 8.34
N LEU A 191 18.21 20.74 7.43
CA LEU A 191 19.56 20.55 6.90
C LEU A 191 20.64 20.95 7.93
N LEU A 192 20.47 22.08 8.60
CA LEU A 192 21.51 22.65 9.44
C LEU A 192 21.46 22.12 10.87
N VAL A 193 20.28 22.07 11.50
CA VAL A 193 20.19 21.82 12.94
C VAL A 193 20.62 20.40 13.35
N PRO A 194 20.12 19.32 12.74
CA PRO A 194 20.57 17.96 13.06
C PRO A 194 22.06 17.75 12.79
N TYR A 195 22.59 18.35 11.72
CA TYR A 195 24.00 18.24 11.37
C TYR A 195 24.91 18.96 12.39
N GLN A 196 24.52 20.15 12.85
CA GLN A 196 25.27 20.86 13.89
C GLN A 196 25.18 20.16 15.25
N ALA A 197 24.02 19.56 15.58
CA ALA A 197 23.86 18.78 16.81
C ALA A 197 24.84 17.60 16.87
N LEU A 198 25.02 16.86 15.76
CA LEU A 198 26.02 15.79 15.68
C LEU A 198 27.45 16.31 15.84
N ARG A 199 27.81 17.43 15.18
CA ARG A 199 29.15 18.04 15.32
C ARG A 199 29.46 18.46 16.76
N LEU A 200 28.46 18.86 17.53
CA LEU A 200 28.62 19.19 18.94
C LEU A 200 28.89 17.94 19.80
N TRP A 201 28.33 16.78 19.42
CA TRP A 201 28.52 15.51 20.12
C TRP A 201 29.87 14.82 19.83
N GLU A 202 30.45 15.06 18.64
CA GLU A 202 31.70 14.42 18.20
C GLU A 202 32.98 14.94 18.85
N ARG A 203 33.01 16.20 19.32
CA ARG A 203 34.28 16.84 19.74
C ARG A 203 34.81 16.24 21.06
N PRO A 204 36.01 15.64 21.08
CA PRO A 204 36.57 15.04 22.28
C PRO A 204 36.96 16.14 23.27
N GLN A 205 36.34 16.17 24.45
CA GLN A 205 36.67 17.16 25.47
C GLN A 205 36.38 16.67 26.88
N SER A 206 37.02 17.30 27.87
CA SER A 206 36.86 17.04 29.30
C SER A 206 35.38 16.98 29.73
N GLY A 207 35.04 16.03 30.60
CA GLY A 207 33.66 15.57 30.85
C GLY A 207 32.59 16.64 31.09
N GLY A 208 32.91 17.74 31.79
CA GLY A 208 31.95 18.82 32.07
C GLY A 208 31.59 19.70 30.87
N ALA A 209 32.52 19.91 29.92
CA ALA A 209 32.25 20.67 28.69
C ALA A 209 31.46 19.84 27.68
N TRP A 210 31.60 18.51 27.72
CA TRP A 210 30.87 17.60 26.85
C TRP A 210 29.39 17.50 27.23
N THR A 211 29.06 17.38 28.53
CA THR A 211 27.65 17.34 28.98
C THR A 211 26.89 18.62 28.60
N LEU A 212 27.53 19.79 28.70
CA LEU A 212 26.96 21.06 28.26
C LEU A 212 26.68 21.08 26.75
N ARG A 213 27.62 20.60 25.92
CA ARG A 213 27.42 20.50 24.46
C ARG A 213 26.37 19.48 24.06
N VAL A 214 26.28 18.36 24.78
CA VAL A 214 25.21 17.38 24.59
C VAL A 214 23.86 18.02 24.88
N GLY A 215 23.75 18.73 26.00
CA GLY A 215 22.55 19.50 26.36
C GLY A 215 22.19 20.55 25.31
N LEU A 216 23.17 21.29 24.79
CA LEU A 216 22.96 22.26 23.71
C LEU A 216 22.48 21.59 22.41
N GLY A 217 23.07 20.45 22.03
CA GLY A 217 22.62 19.66 20.88
C GLY A 217 21.17 19.18 21.03
N CYS A 218 20.80 18.67 22.21
CA CYS A 218 19.43 18.28 22.51
C CYS A 218 18.46 19.48 22.48
N LEU A 219 18.87 20.64 23.01
CA LEU A 219 18.07 21.87 22.97
C LEU A 219 17.83 22.34 21.53
N LEU A 220 18.86 22.30 20.69
CA LEU A 220 18.75 22.62 19.26
C LEU A 220 17.79 21.68 18.53
N LEU A 221 17.85 20.38 18.81
CA LEU A 221 16.92 19.40 18.23
C LEU A 221 15.48 19.58 18.74
N ALA A 222 15.30 19.94 20.01
CA ALA A 222 13.99 20.28 20.55
C ALA A 222 13.42 21.53 19.84
N ALA A 223 14.23 22.58 19.69
CA ALA A 223 13.86 23.78 18.95
C ALA A 223 13.53 23.47 17.48
N HIS A 224 14.32 22.60 16.82
CA HIS A 224 14.05 22.13 15.45
C HIS A 224 12.68 21.46 15.34
N THR A 225 12.37 20.55 16.27
CA THR A 225 11.09 19.84 16.31
C THR A 225 9.93 20.80 16.54
N VAL A 226 10.09 21.80 17.42
CA VAL A 226 9.11 22.85 17.66
C VAL A 226 8.88 23.71 16.42
N VAL A 227 9.94 24.12 15.73
CA VAL A 227 9.84 24.88 14.47
C VAL A 227 9.09 24.08 13.42
N LEU A 228 9.47 22.81 13.20
CA LEU A 228 8.75 21.95 12.25
C LEU A 228 7.33 21.62 12.70
N GLY A 229 7.00 21.66 13.98
CA GLY A 229 5.65 21.41 14.49
C GLY A 229 4.73 22.61 14.35
N ILE A 230 5.21 23.80 14.70
CA ILE A 230 4.38 25.01 14.83
C ILE A 230 4.33 25.81 13.54
N LEU A 231 5.47 26.07 12.89
CA LEU A 231 5.54 26.95 11.70
C LEU A 231 4.58 26.54 10.57
N PRO A 232 4.62 25.29 10.06
CA PRO A 232 3.75 24.87 8.97
C PRO A 232 2.26 24.94 9.34
N VAL A 233 1.93 24.55 10.57
CA VAL A 233 0.55 24.59 11.09
C VAL A 233 0.05 26.02 11.22
N HIS A 234 0.86 26.90 11.78
CA HIS A 234 0.53 28.31 11.97
C HIS A 234 0.27 28.99 10.63
N VAL A 235 1.15 28.80 9.64
CA VAL A 235 0.96 29.36 8.30
C VAL A 235 -0.29 28.78 7.62
N ALA A 236 -0.54 27.47 7.72
CA ALA A 236 -1.70 26.83 7.09
C ALA A 236 -3.03 27.34 7.66
N VAL A 237 -3.09 27.62 8.97
CA VAL A 237 -4.30 28.08 9.66
C VAL A 237 -4.49 29.59 9.54
N GLU A 238 -3.46 30.39 9.76
CA GLU A 238 -3.56 31.86 9.75
C GLU A 238 -3.82 32.42 8.37
N TYR A 239 -3.07 31.97 7.35
CA TYR A 239 -3.22 32.44 5.98
C TYR A 239 -4.33 31.72 5.21
N GLN A 240 -5.05 30.79 5.86
CA GLN A 240 -6.15 30.01 5.28
C GLN A 240 -5.80 29.41 3.91
N LEU A 241 -4.63 28.76 3.82
CA LEU A 241 -4.15 28.14 2.59
C LEU A 241 -5.18 27.15 1.99
N PRO A 242 -5.32 27.07 0.67
CA PRO A 242 -6.17 26.06 0.04
C PRO A 242 -5.68 24.62 0.26
N PRO A 243 -6.56 23.60 0.09
CA PRO A 243 -6.26 22.23 0.49
C PRO A 243 -5.00 21.61 -0.16
N ALA A 244 -4.77 21.81 -1.47
CA ALA A 244 -3.59 21.22 -2.11
C ALA A 244 -2.29 21.93 -1.70
N SER A 245 -2.32 23.24 -1.48
CA SER A 245 -1.19 23.99 -0.93
C SER A 245 -0.86 23.56 0.51
N ARG A 246 -1.87 23.35 1.36
CA ARG A 246 -1.69 22.78 2.72
C ARG A 246 -1.12 21.36 2.66
N CYS A 247 -1.60 20.55 1.72
CA CYS A 247 -1.13 19.19 1.47
C CYS A 247 0.39 19.17 1.22
N VAL A 248 0.88 19.96 0.27
CA VAL A 248 2.34 20.04 -0.01
C VAL A 248 3.13 20.36 1.26
N LEU A 249 2.67 21.35 2.04
CA LEU A 249 3.36 21.84 3.23
C LEU A 249 3.42 20.78 4.35
N VAL A 250 2.29 20.12 4.63
CA VAL A 250 2.16 19.11 5.69
C VAL A 250 2.86 17.79 5.32
N PHE A 251 2.78 17.35 4.05
CA PHE A 251 3.52 16.17 3.61
C PHE A 251 5.03 16.40 3.69
N GLU A 252 5.51 17.57 3.29
CA GLU A 252 6.92 17.93 3.42
C GLU A 252 7.37 18.04 4.87
N GLN A 253 6.53 18.59 5.76
CA GLN A 253 6.79 18.61 7.20
C GLN A 253 7.02 17.19 7.76
N VAL A 254 6.08 16.27 7.52
CA VAL A 254 6.18 14.89 8.02
C VAL A 254 7.40 14.19 7.42
N ARG A 255 7.67 14.38 6.12
CA ARG A 255 8.85 13.84 5.44
C ARG A 255 10.15 14.31 6.08
N LEU A 256 10.28 15.61 6.34
CA LEU A 256 11.47 16.21 6.96
C LEU A 256 11.66 15.73 8.41
N LEU A 257 10.57 15.56 9.18
CA LEU A 257 10.62 15.00 10.52
C LEU A 257 11.10 13.54 10.52
N MET A 258 10.56 12.71 9.62
CA MET A 258 10.99 11.30 9.51
C MET A 258 12.47 11.19 9.09
N LYS A 259 12.93 12.06 8.18
CA LYS A 259 14.33 12.07 7.72
C LYS A 259 15.29 12.58 8.78
N SER A 260 14.96 13.65 9.50
CA SER A 260 15.79 14.15 10.61
C SER A 260 15.93 13.08 11.70
N TYR A 261 14.85 12.40 12.07
CA TYR A 261 14.89 11.29 13.01
C TYR A 261 15.78 10.14 12.52
N SER A 262 15.59 9.68 11.27
CA SER A 262 16.39 8.59 10.70
C SER A 262 17.88 8.90 10.69
N PHE A 263 18.25 10.12 10.26
CA PHE A 263 19.64 10.56 10.24
C PHE A 263 20.27 10.54 11.63
N LEU A 264 19.57 11.08 12.62
CA LEU A 264 20.06 11.17 13.99
C LEU A 264 20.15 9.79 14.65
N ARG A 265 19.21 8.90 14.36
CA ARG A 265 19.16 7.53 14.91
C ARG A 265 20.24 6.62 14.34
N GLU A 266 20.57 6.73 13.05
CA GLU A 266 21.60 5.91 12.43
C GLU A 266 23.02 6.39 12.77
N THR A 267 23.22 7.70 12.92
CA THR A 267 24.54 8.29 13.19
C THR A 267 24.85 8.44 14.69
N GLY A 268 23.82 8.65 15.52
CA GLY A 268 23.94 8.85 16.97
C GLY A 268 24.74 7.76 17.69
N PRO A 269 24.35 6.47 17.59
CA PRO A 269 25.08 5.39 18.25
C PRO A 269 26.55 5.30 17.80
N GLY A 270 26.82 5.48 16.50
CA GLY A 270 28.19 5.45 15.97
C GLY A 270 29.08 6.54 16.58
N THR A 271 28.59 7.77 16.68
CA THR A 271 29.34 8.88 17.30
C THR A 271 29.55 8.70 18.81
N LEU A 272 28.59 8.10 19.52
CA LEU A 272 28.69 7.80 20.94
C LEU A 272 29.65 6.62 21.23
N TRP A 273 29.68 5.62 20.35
CA TRP A 273 30.52 4.42 20.48
C TRP A 273 31.95 4.63 19.98
N ALA A 274 32.18 5.57 19.05
CA ALA A 274 33.53 5.96 18.60
C ALA A 274 34.41 6.51 19.74
N ARG A 275 33.82 6.90 20.87
CA ARG A 275 34.51 7.21 22.13
C ARG A 275 35.25 6.00 22.74
N GLY A 276 34.92 4.78 22.31
CA GLY A 276 35.44 3.50 22.83
C GLY A 276 36.62 2.89 22.08
N GLY A 277 37.12 3.49 20.99
CA GLY A 277 38.40 3.08 20.37
C GLY A 277 38.41 2.82 18.86
N GLU A 278 37.26 2.74 18.18
CA GLU A 278 37.20 2.64 16.72
C GLU A 278 36.47 3.86 16.13
N GLY A 279 37.24 4.74 15.51
CA GLY A 279 36.76 6.01 14.96
C GLY A 279 35.86 5.80 13.74
N ILE A 280 34.54 5.78 13.95
CA ILE A 280 33.59 5.98 12.86
C ILE A 280 33.65 7.45 12.46
N ARG A 281 34.01 7.70 11.19
CA ARG A 281 34.15 9.04 10.62
C ARG A 281 32.79 9.74 10.62
N ALA A 282 32.77 11.02 11.00
CA ALA A 282 31.58 11.86 10.94
C ALA A 282 30.92 11.80 9.54
N PRO A 283 29.58 11.74 9.46
CA PRO A 283 28.88 11.70 8.18
C PRO A 283 29.19 12.96 7.38
N SER A 284 29.43 12.80 6.07
CA SER A 284 29.68 13.94 5.19
C SER A 284 28.43 14.80 5.03
N PHE A 285 28.58 16.13 5.02
CA PHE A 285 27.46 17.05 4.77
C PHE A 285 26.81 16.79 3.40
N SER A 286 27.62 16.45 2.39
CA SER A 286 27.12 16.12 1.05
C SER A 286 26.25 14.87 1.05
N SER A 287 26.61 13.84 1.83
CA SER A 287 25.82 12.60 1.96
C SER A 287 24.48 12.88 2.63
N TYR A 288 24.46 13.75 3.65
CA TYR A 288 23.23 14.16 4.32
C TYR A 288 22.32 14.99 3.40
N LEU A 289 22.87 15.99 2.72
CA LEU A 289 22.12 16.80 1.75
C LEU A 289 21.53 15.93 0.64
N TYR A 290 22.30 14.97 0.12
CA TYR A 290 21.82 14.01 -0.87
C TYR A 290 20.66 13.17 -0.32
N PHE A 291 20.78 12.64 0.90
CA PHE A 291 19.73 11.88 1.56
C PHE A 291 18.42 12.68 1.71
N LEU A 292 18.48 13.98 2.01
CA LEU A 292 17.28 14.81 2.15
C LEU A 292 16.44 14.84 0.87
N PHE A 293 17.04 14.70 -0.31
CA PHE A 293 16.30 14.60 -1.58
C PHE A 293 16.02 13.17 -2.03
N CYS A 294 16.77 12.17 -1.57
CA CYS A 294 16.56 10.77 -1.97
C CYS A 294 15.13 10.27 -1.66
N PRO A 295 14.53 9.43 -2.53
CA PRO A 295 13.20 8.84 -2.33
C PRO A 295 13.24 7.66 -1.34
N THR A 296 13.94 7.84 -0.21
CA THR A 296 13.99 6.89 0.90
C THR A 296 13.99 7.64 2.23
N LEU A 297 13.51 6.98 3.27
CA LEU A 297 13.45 7.53 4.63
C LEU A 297 14.49 6.92 5.57
N ILE A 298 15.28 5.96 5.11
CA ILE A 298 16.37 5.34 5.89
C ILE A 298 17.71 5.92 5.47
N TYR A 299 18.41 6.55 6.41
CA TYR A 299 19.73 7.13 6.18
C TYR A 299 20.82 6.04 6.06
N ARG A 300 21.67 6.19 5.04
CA ARG A 300 22.93 5.46 4.84
C ARG A 300 23.96 6.44 4.27
N GLU A 301 25.23 6.21 4.59
CA GLU A 301 26.31 7.07 4.05
C GLU A 301 26.49 6.90 2.55
N THR A 302 26.32 5.67 2.06
CA THR A 302 26.47 5.30 0.66
C THR A 302 25.23 4.56 0.16
N TYR A 303 24.68 5.03 -0.95
CA TYR A 303 23.58 4.38 -1.65
C TYR A 303 24.05 3.81 -2.99
N PRO A 304 23.43 2.72 -3.48
CA PRO A 304 23.68 2.25 -4.84
C PRO A 304 23.25 3.32 -5.85
N ARG A 305 24.12 3.65 -6.81
CA ARG A 305 23.87 4.70 -7.81
C ARG A 305 23.80 4.15 -9.22
N THR A 306 22.93 4.73 -10.05
CA THR A 306 22.88 4.42 -11.49
C THR A 306 24.02 5.13 -12.23
N PRO A 307 24.51 4.59 -13.36
CA PRO A 307 25.64 5.18 -14.09
C PRO A 307 25.30 6.53 -14.72
N ASN A 308 24.15 6.64 -15.37
CA ASN A 308 23.71 7.84 -16.10
C ASN A 308 22.26 8.23 -15.72
N VAL A 309 21.88 9.47 -16.01
CA VAL A 309 20.51 9.99 -15.85
C VAL A 309 19.79 9.98 -17.20
N ARG A 310 18.64 9.33 -17.28
CA ARG A 310 17.79 9.29 -18.48
C ARG A 310 16.72 10.38 -18.42
N TRP A 311 17.03 11.57 -18.95
CA TRP A 311 16.13 12.73 -18.90
C TRP A 311 14.76 12.50 -19.56
N ASN A 312 14.68 11.70 -20.63
CA ASN A 312 13.40 11.35 -21.24
C ASN A 312 12.50 10.55 -20.29
N TYR A 313 13.09 9.65 -19.49
CA TYR A 313 12.35 8.91 -18.47
C TYR A 313 11.88 9.83 -17.34
N VAL A 314 12.71 10.79 -16.92
CA VAL A 314 12.35 11.81 -15.92
C VAL A 314 11.18 12.66 -16.42
N ALA A 315 11.29 13.23 -17.62
CA ALA A 315 10.25 14.08 -18.22
C ALA A 315 8.93 13.32 -18.39
N LYS A 316 8.98 12.06 -18.88
CA LYS A 316 7.80 11.20 -19.02
C LYS A 316 7.11 10.97 -17.68
N ASN A 317 7.86 10.64 -16.62
CA ASN A 317 7.27 10.40 -15.31
C ASN A 317 6.67 11.67 -14.69
N PHE A 318 7.31 12.84 -14.84
CA PHE A 318 6.70 14.09 -14.39
C PHE A 318 5.44 14.45 -15.17
N ALA A 319 5.43 14.26 -16.50
CA ALA A 319 4.24 14.46 -17.32
C ALA A 319 3.10 13.50 -16.92
N GLN A 320 3.42 12.23 -16.63
CA GLN A 320 2.45 11.25 -16.13
C GLN A 320 1.91 11.64 -14.75
N ALA A 321 2.77 12.09 -13.82
CA ALA A 321 2.34 12.55 -12.51
C ALA A 321 1.38 13.75 -12.61
N LEU A 322 1.71 14.74 -13.45
CA LEU A 322 0.84 15.89 -13.73
C LEU A 322 -0.50 15.44 -14.36
N GLY A 323 -0.45 14.53 -15.33
CA GLY A 323 -1.65 13.96 -15.95
C GLY A 323 -2.55 13.26 -14.94
N CYS A 324 -1.98 12.53 -13.97
CA CYS A 324 -2.75 11.91 -12.89
C CYS A 324 -3.36 12.93 -11.91
N VAL A 325 -2.67 14.04 -11.62
CA VAL A 325 -3.24 15.14 -10.82
C VAL A 325 -4.45 15.75 -11.53
N LEU A 326 -4.33 16.02 -12.83
CA LEU A 326 -5.45 16.50 -13.66
C LEU A 326 -6.60 15.49 -13.68
N TYR A 327 -6.30 14.19 -13.83
CA TYR A 327 -7.32 13.14 -13.79
C TYR A 327 -8.05 13.11 -12.43
N ALA A 328 -7.31 13.20 -11.33
CA ALA A 328 -7.88 13.28 -9.99
C ALA A 328 -8.79 14.50 -9.81
N CYS A 329 -8.40 15.67 -10.36
CA CYS A 329 -9.24 16.86 -10.37
C CYS A 329 -10.53 16.66 -11.16
N PHE A 330 -10.48 16.04 -12.34
CA PHE A 330 -11.70 15.75 -13.12
C PHE A 330 -12.64 14.78 -12.41
N ILE A 331 -12.09 13.73 -11.79
CA ILE A 331 -12.89 12.79 -10.98
C ILE A 331 -13.58 13.52 -9.83
N LEU A 332 -12.85 14.36 -9.10
CA LEU A 332 -13.42 15.13 -7.99
C LEU A 332 -14.50 16.09 -8.49
N GLY A 333 -14.21 16.88 -9.53
CA GLY A 333 -15.11 17.88 -10.10
C GLY A 333 -16.39 17.30 -10.69
N ARG A 334 -16.31 16.17 -11.40
CA ARG A 334 -17.47 15.60 -12.11
C ARG A 334 -18.22 14.52 -11.31
N LEU A 335 -17.53 13.71 -10.50
CA LEU A 335 -18.15 12.59 -9.81
C LEU A 335 -18.45 12.88 -8.33
N CYS A 336 -17.63 13.69 -7.66
CA CYS A 336 -17.82 13.96 -6.24
C CYS A 336 -18.61 15.25 -6.00
N VAL A 337 -18.16 16.38 -6.57
CA VAL A 337 -18.77 17.70 -6.32
C VAL A 337 -20.29 17.72 -6.48
N PRO A 338 -20.90 17.28 -7.60
CA PRO A 338 -22.36 17.37 -7.76
C PRO A 338 -23.13 16.49 -6.78
N VAL A 339 -22.61 15.31 -6.45
CA VAL A 339 -23.24 14.38 -5.50
C VAL A 339 -23.26 14.99 -4.10
N PHE A 340 -22.11 15.49 -3.63
CA PHE A 340 -21.99 16.00 -2.27
C PHE A 340 -22.58 17.40 -2.09
N ALA A 341 -22.54 18.26 -3.11
CA ALA A 341 -23.18 19.56 -3.07
C ALA A 341 -24.70 19.41 -2.87
N ASN A 342 -25.35 18.55 -3.66
CA ASN A 342 -26.79 18.29 -3.54
C ASN A 342 -27.14 17.59 -2.22
N MET A 343 -26.37 16.57 -1.82
CA MET A 343 -26.62 15.85 -0.56
C MET A 343 -26.43 16.72 0.69
N SER A 344 -25.56 17.74 0.63
CA SER A 344 -25.34 18.63 1.77
C SER A 344 -26.54 19.54 2.10
N GLN A 345 -27.50 19.67 1.17
CA GLN A 345 -28.72 20.47 1.37
C GLN A 345 -29.83 19.67 2.06
N GLU A 346 -29.77 18.34 2.01
CA GLU A 346 -30.78 17.45 2.59
C GLU A 346 -30.47 17.13 4.07
N PRO A 347 -31.49 16.96 4.93
CA PRO A 347 -31.28 16.61 6.33
C PRO A 347 -30.61 15.23 6.46
N PHE A 348 -29.79 15.09 7.50
CA PHE A 348 -29.02 13.87 7.72
C PHE A 348 -29.95 12.65 7.92
N SER A 349 -29.92 11.72 6.95
CA SER A 349 -30.67 10.46 6.98
C SER A 349 -29.72 9.27 6.82
N THR A 350 -29.98 8.18 7.54
CA THR A 350 -29.21 6.93 7.41
C THR A 350 -29.23 6.39 5.98
N ARG A 351 -30.35 6.56 5.27
CA ARG A 351 -30.49 6.23 3.85
C ARG A 351 -29.55 7.07 2.99
N ALA A 352 -29.51 8.38 3.21
CA ALA A 352 -28.65 9.30 2.47
C ALA A 352 -27.17 8.98 2.70
N LEU A 353 -26.77 8.65 3.95
CA LEU A 353 -25.40 8.26 4.27
C LEU A 353 -24.98 6.99 3.52
N VAL A 354 -25.80 5.94 3.54
CA VAL A 354 -25.48 4.68 2.84
C VAL A 354 -25.35 4.92 1.33
N LEU A 355 -26.30 5.64 0.73
CA LEU A 355 -26.24 5.98 -0.70
C LEU A 355 -25.00 6.80 -1.04
N SER A 356 -24.65 7.77 -0.20
CA SER A 356 -23.44 8.59 -0.35
C SER A 356 -22.17 7.75 -0.34
N ILE A 357 -22.02 6.80 0.60
CA ILE A 357 -20.88 5.89 0.65
C ILE A 357 -20.80 5.03 -0.62
N MET A 358 -21.94 4.52 -1.10
CA MET A 358 -21.98 3.71 -2.32
C MET A 358 -21.57 4.52 -3.56
N HIS A 359 -22.08 5.75 -3.71
CA HIS A 359 -21.68 6.63 -4.80
C HIS A 359 -20.21 7.06 -4.71
N ALA A 360 -19.66 7.22 -3.51
CA ALA A 360 -18.27 7.61 -3.27
C ALA A 360 -17.27 6.44 -3.43
N THR A 361 -17.73 5.19 -3.39
CA THR A 361 -16.86 4.01 -3.42
C THR A 361 -16.04 3.92 -4.71
N LEU A 362 -16.68 4.10 -5.88
CA LEU A 362 -15.99 4.06 -7.17
C LEU A 362 -15.00 5.24 -7.35
N PRO A 363 -15.41 6.51 -7.17
CA PRO A 363 -14.46 7.63 -7.21
C PRO A 363 -13.31 7.45 -6.22
N GLY A 364 -13.60 6.97 -5.00
CA GLY A 364 -12.59 6.76 -3.96
C GLY A 364 -11.52 5.75 -4.35
N ILE A 365 -11.90 4.61 -4.94
CA ILE A 365 -10.90 3.64 -5.39
C ILE A 365 -10.08 4.16 -6.58
N PHE A 366 -10.71 4.85 -7.53
CA PHE A 366 -9.98 5.47 -8.64
C PHE A 366 -8.97 6.50 -8.15
N MET A 367 -9.35 7.32 -7.17
CA MET A 367 -8.45 8.28 -6.52
C MET A 367 -7.28 7.58 -5.81
N LEU A 368 -7.53 6.49 -5.07
CA LEU A 368 -6.48 5.70 -4.43
C LEU A 368 -5.45 5.17 -5.44
N LEU A 369 -5.92 4.57 -6.55
CA LEU A 369 -5.07 4.02 -7.60
C LEU A 369 -4.26 5.11 -8.32
N LEU A 370 -4.88 6.25 -8.62
CA LEU A 370 -4.20 7.39 -9.25
C LEU A 370 -3.14 7.99 -8.34
N ILE A 371 -3.44 8.19 -7.05
CA ILE A 371 -2.47 8.71 -6.07
C ILE A 371 -1.29 7.74 -5.93
N PHE A 372 -1.56 6.44 -5.87
CA PHE A 372 -0.52 5.42 -5.85
C PHE A 372 0.40 5.52 -7.06
N PHE A 373 -0.18 5.53 -8.27
CA PHE A 373 0.61 5.58 -9.49
C PHE A 373 1.36 6.92 -9.64
N ALA A 374 0.70 8.05 -9.38
CA ALA A 374 1.29 9.37 -9.49
C ALA A 374 2.44 9.60 -8.51
N PHE A 375 2.23 9.27 -7.23
CA PHE A 375 3.21 9.54 -6.17
C PHE A 375 4.23 8.42 -6.04
N LEU A 376 3.80 7.19 -5.72
CA LEU A 376 4.74 6.11 -5.39
C LEU A 376 5.51 5.61 -6.61
N HIS A 377 4.92 5.65 -7.80
CA HIS A 377 5.60 5.24 -9.02
C HIS A 377 6.20 6.43 -9.76
N CYS A 378 5.41 7.32 -10.35
CA CYS A 378 5.93 8.36 -11.24
C CYS A 378 6.83 9.38 -10.50
N TRP A 379 6.35 9.98 -9.42
CA TRP A 379 7.08 11.01 -8.67
C TRP A 379 8.37 10.46 -8.04
N LEU A 380 8.28 9.36 -7.28
CA LEU A 380 9.46 8.77 -6.65
C LEU A 380 10.49 8.25 -7.67
N ASN A 381 10.06 7.65 -8.80
CA ASN A 381 11.00 7.24 -9.85
C ASN A 381 11.62 8.42 -10.59
N ALA A 382 10.90 9.52 -10.81
CA ALA A 382 11.46 10.73 -11.40
C ALA A 382 12.58 11.31 -10.52
N PHE A 383 12.35 11.43 -9.22
CA PHE A 383 13.37 11.85 -8.26
C PHE A 383 14.51 10.82 -8.14
N ALA A 384 14.20 9.52 -8.15
CA ALA A 384 15.22 8.47 -8.11
C ALA A 384 16.17 8.56 -9.32
N GLU A 385 15.63 8.70 -10.52
CA GLU A 385 16.43 8.82 -11.75
C GLU A 385 17.25 10.12 -11.74
N MET A 386 16.64 11.26 -11.39
CA MET A 386 17.33 12.56 -11.34
C MET A 386 18.51 12.56 -10.35
N LEU A 387 18.33 11.92 -9.20
CA LEU A 387 19.37 11.81 -8.17
C LEU A 387 20.36 10.67 -8.42
N ARG A 388 20.16 9.85 -9.46
CA ARG A 388 20.91 8.60 -9.71
C ARG A 388 20.79 7.58 -8.58
N PHE A 389 19.64 7.51 -7.91
CA PHE A 389 19.35 6.50 -6.89
C PHE A 389 18.94 5.16 -7.53
N GLY A 390 19.62 4.08 -7.12
CA GLY A 390 19.51 2.76 -7.76
C GLY A 390 18.46 1.82 -7.18
N ASP A 391 18.03 1.99 -5.93
CA ASP A 391 17.02 1.10 -5.31
C ASP A 391 15.60 1.65 -5.52
N ARG A 392 14.88 1.12 -6.53
CA ARG A 392 13.55 1.65 -6.91
C ARG A 392 12.37 0.81 -6.44
N MET A 393 12.58 -0.03 -5.43
CA MET A 393 11.46 -0.75 -4.79
C MET A 393 10.79 0.15 -3.74
N PHE A 394 9.92 1.03 -4.21
CA PHE A 394 9.08 1.86 -3.33
C PHE A 394 7.80 1.14 -2.86
N TYR A 395 7.41 0.10 -3.60
CA TYR A 395 6.25 -0.75 -3.34
C TYR A 395 6.50 -2.15 -3.92
N ARG A 396 5.66 -3.11 -3.55
CA ARG A 396 5.59 -4.47 -4.11
C ARG A 396 4.20 -4.73 -4.67
N ASP A 397 3.90 -5.99 -5.01
CA ASP A 397 2.64 -6.47 -5.57
C ASP A 397 1.49 -6.49 -4.53
N TRP A 398 1.21 -5.32 -3.96
CA TRP A 398 0.22 -5.16 -2.90
C TRP A 398 -1.19 -5.58 -3.34
N TRP A 399 -1.51 -5.50 -4.63
CA TRP A 399 -2.79 -5.94 -5.22
C TRP A 399 -3.03 -7.45 -5.11
N ASN A 400 -1.97 -8.26 -4.99
CA ASN A 400 -2.04 -9.70 -4.79
C ASN A 400 -2.15 -10.10 -3.31
N SER A 401 -2.23 -9.13 -2.39
CA SER A 401 -2.25 -9.42 -0.95
C SER A 401 -3.54 -10.14 -0.53
N THR A 402 -3.40 -11.23 0.22
CA THR A 402 -4.53 -11.95 0.83
C THR A 402 -4.80 -11.52 2.29
N SER A 403 -3.87 -10.78 2.90
CA SER A 403 -3.97 -10.26 4.26
C SER A 403 -3.75 -8.75 4.30
N PHE A 404 -4.40 -8.06 5.24
CA PHE A 404 -4.09 -6.65 5.53
C PHE A 404 -2.66 -6.47 6.01
N SER A 405 -2.09 -7.47 6.70
CA SER A 405 -0.70 -7.42 7.13
C SER A 405 0.27 -7.36 5.95
N ASN A 406 0.05 -8.18 4.93
CA ASN A 406 0.87 -8.14 3.72
C ASN A 406 0.65 -6.84 2.93
N TYR A 407 -0.61 -6.37 2.85
CA TYR A 407 -0.93 -5.09 2.19
C TYR A 407 -0.15 -3.92 2.80
N TYR A 408 -0.17 -3.75 4.13
CA TYR A 408 0.55 -2.65 4.79
C TYR A 408 2.08 -2.70 4.59
N ARG A 409 2.66 -3.90 4.43
CA ARG A 409 4.10 -4.10 4.17
C ARG A 409 4.49 -3.78 2.73
N THR A 410 3.56 -3.95 1.79
CA THR A 410 3.85 -3.94 0.35
C THR A 410 3.36 -2.68 -0.36
N TRP A 411 2.35 -2.00 0.16
CA TRP A 411 1.77 -0.78 -0.43
C TRP A 411 2.78 0.37 -0.53
N ASN A 412 3.37 0.77 0.59
CA ASN A 412 4.38 1.83 0.67
C ASN A 412 5.57 1.34 1.49
N VAL A 413 6.52 0.70 0.81
CA VAL A 413 7.71 0.11 1.42
C VAL A 413 8.59 1.20 2.06
N VAL A 414 8.58 2.42 1.52
CA VAL A 414 9.41 3.52 2.04
C VAL A 414 9.01 3.91 3.45
N VAL A 415 7.71 4.12 3.69
CA VAL A 415 7.17 4.46 5.01
C VAL A 415 7.14 3.23 5.92
N HIS A 416 6.77 2.07 5.38
CA HIS A 416 6.77 0.82 6.13
C HIS A 416 8.15 0.51 6.72
N ASP A 417 9.22 0.61 5.93
CA ASP A 417 10.58 0.29 6.39
C ASP A 417 11.05 1.26 7.48
N TRP A 418 10.64 2.54 7.40
CA TRP A 418 10.90 3.51 8.46
C TRP A 418 10.17 3.14 9.75
N LEU A 419 8.85 2.88 9.68
CA LEU A 419 8.04 2.48 10.83
C LEU A 419 8.57 1.18 11.46
N TYR A 420 8.93 0.21 10.63
CA TYR A 420 9.48 -1.06 11.08
C TYR A 420 10.84 -0.90 11.78
N SER A 421 11.77 -0.17 11.16
CA SER A 421 13.14 -0.03 11.68
C SER A 421 13.23 0.86 12.92
N TYR A 422 12.39 1.88 13.00
CA TYR A 422 12.54 2.95 14.01
C TYR A 422 11.43 2.99 15.05
N VAL A 423 10.22 2.53 14.74
CA VAL A 423 9.12 2.52 15.72
C VAL A 423 8.92 1.11 16.25
N TYR A 424 8.82 0.12 15.37
CA TYR A 424 8.58 -1.26 15.78
C TYR A 424 9.79 -1.90 16.46
N GLN A 425 10.97 -1.87 15.82
CA GLN A 425 12.18 -2.49 16.40
C GLN A 425 12.62 -1.78 17.69
N ASP A 426 12.55 -0.44 17.75
CA ASP A 426 12.90 0.32 18.95
C ASP A 426 11.86 0.10 20.05
N GLY A 427 10.57 0.10 19.69
CA GLY A 427 9.49 -0.22 20.62
C GLY A 427 9.63 -1.63 21.20
N LEU A 428 9.99 -2.62 20.38
CA LEU A 428 10.30 -3.98 20.85
C LEU A 428 11.52 -4.03 21.78
N TRP A 429 12.53 -3.23 21.50
CA TRP A 429 13.72 -3.13 22.35
C TRP A 429 13.38 -2.50 23.70
N LEU A 430 12.56 -1.45 23.73
CA LEU A 430 12.12 -0.74 24.94
C LEU A 430 11.14 -1.55 25.80
N LEU A 431 10.13 -2.17 25.17
CA LEU A 431 9.07 -2.93 25.85
C LEU A 431 9.48 -4.38 26.19
N GLY A 432 10.65 -4.80 25.73
CA GLY A 432 11.12 -6.19 25.80
C GLY A 432 10.49 -7.07 24.70
N GLY A 433 11.31 -7.94 24.10
CA GLY A 433 10.95 -8.72 22.90
C GLY A 433 9.74 -9.67 23.01
N ARG A 434 9.13 -9.79 24.20
CA ARG A 434 7.90 -10.56 24.44
C ARG A 434 6.63 -9.77 24.10
N ALA A 435 6.68 -8.42 24.06
CA ALA A 435 5.51 -7.56 23.84
C ALA A 435 5.24 -7.24 22.36
N ARG A 436 5.27 -8.26 21.48
CA ARG A 436 5.14 -8.06 20.02
C ARG A 436 3.82 -7.42 19.59
N GLY A 437 2.71 -7.81 20.23
CA GLY A 437 1.39 -7.24 19.96
C GLY A 437 1.29 -5.77 20.34
N ALA A 438 1.83 -5.38 21.50
CA ALA A 438 1.85 -3.99 21.95
C ALA A 438 2.72 -3.10 21.05
N ALA A 439 3.91 -3.58 20.63
CA ALA A 439 4.75 -2.86 19.67
C ALA A 439 4.05 -2.69 18.31
N MET A 440 3.33 -3.71 17.84
CA MET A 440 2.55 -3.62 16.61
C MET A 440 1.40 -2.61 16.72
N LEU A 441 0.61 -2.66 17.81
CA LEU A 441 -0.47 -1.72 18.06
C LEU A 441 0.05 -0.28 18.18
N GLY A 442 1.21 -0.09 18.81
CA GLY A 442 1.88 1.22 18.90
C GLY A 442 2.24 1.77 17.52
N VAL A 443 2.75 0.95 16.61
CA VAL A 443 3.04 1.37 15.23
C VAL A 443 1.76 1.76 14.49
N PHE A 444 0.68 0.98 14.64
CA PHE A 444 -0.63 1.32 14.05
C PHE A 444 -1.19 2.63 14.61
N LEU A 445 -1.08 2.85 15.92
CA LEU A 445 -1.53 4.08 16.56
C LEU A 445 -0.74 5.29 16.05
N VAL A 446 0.59 5.22 16.02
CA VAL A 446 1.44 6.29 15.49
C VAL A 446 1.08 6.59 14.03
N SER A 447 0.92 5.56 13.21
CA SER A 447 0.51 5.72 11.82
C SER A 447 -0.87 6.38 11.71
N ALA A 448 -1.86 5.91 12.46
CA ALA A 448 -3.23 6.43 12.40
C ALA A 448 -3.32 7.90 12.85
N VAL A 449 -2.61 8.27 13.92
CA VAL A 449 -2.53 9.65 14.41
C VAL A 449 -1.87 10.57 13.37
N VAL A 450 -0.79 10.12 12.71
CA VAL A 450 -0.13 10.92 11.67
C VAL A 450 -1.01 11.08 10.43
N HIS A 451 -1.75 10.04 10.02
CA HIS A 451 -2.69 10.18 8.90
C HIS A 451 -3.81 11.17 9.26
N GLU A 452 -4.41 11.05 10.45
CA GLU A 452 -5.43 11.98 10.91
C GLU A 452 -4.90 13.42 11.03
N TYR A 453 -3.66 13.59 11.50
CA TYR A 453 -2.96 14.86 11.51
C TYR A 453 -2.89 15.45 10.08
N ILE A 454 -2.46 14.66 9.10
CA ILE A 454 -2.38 15.11 7.70
C ILE A 454 -3.77 15.55 7.20
N PHE A 455 -4.80 14.71 7.35
CA PHE A 455 -6.16 15.05 6.91
C PHE A 455 -6.71 16.30 7.61
N CYS A 456 -6.52 16.40 8.93
CA CYS A 456 -6.98 17.53 9.74
C CYS A 456 -6.41 18.85 9.23
N PHE A 457 -5.10 18.93 9.00
CA PHE A 457 -4.48 20.16 8.52
C PHE A 457 -4.75 20.43 7.05
N VAL A 458 -4.83 19.40 6.20
CA VAL A 458 -5.18 19.58 4.77
C VAL A 458 -6.60 20.13 4.61
N LEU A 459 -7.57 19.59 5.36
CA LEU A 459 -8.97 19.98 5.30
C LEU A 459 -9.32 21.17 6.23
N GLY A 460 -8.44 21.52 7.17
CA GLY A 460 -8.65 22.65 8.09
C GLY A 460 -9.70 22.40 9.17
N PHE A 461 -10.07 21.14 9.42
CA PHE A 461 -10.98 20.74 10.50
C PHE A 461 -10.62 19.37 11.05
N PHE A 462 -10.99 19.09 12.30
CA PHE A 462 -10.74 17.79 12.90
C PHE A 462 -11.96 16.88 12.75
N TYR A 463 -11.81 15.77 12.02
CA TYR A 463 -12.86 14.75 11.90
C TYR A 463 -12.24 13.36 11.82
N PRO A 464 -12.18 12.61 12.96
CA PRO A 464 -11.29 11.45 13.16
C PRO A 464 -11.70 10.15 12.45
N VAL A 465 -12.19 10.24 11.22
CA VAL A 465 -12.63 9.10 10.42
C VAL A 465 -11.46 8.18 10.09
N MET A 466 -10.31 8.74 9.69
CA MET A 466 -9.13 7.95 9.33
C MET A 466 -8.54 7.25 10.56
N LEU A 467 -8.46 7.96 11.69
CA LEU A 467 -8.04 7.37 12.97
C LEU A 467 -8.91 6.17 13.36
N LEU A 468 -10.24 6.32 13.30
CA LEU A 468 -11.19 5.27 13.64
C LEU A 468 -11.13 4.11 12.65
N LEU A 469 -11.02 4.37 11.35
CA LEU A 469 -10.93 3.33 10.33
C LEU A 469 -9.68 2.44 10.56
N PHE A 470 -8.54 3.06 10.86
CA PHE A 470 -7.30 2.34 11.12
C PHE A 470 -7.33 1.54 12.43
N LEU A 471 -7.86 2.11 13.52
CA LEU A 471 -7.85 1.46 14.83
C LEU A 471 -8.96 0.42 15.00
N VAL A 472 -10.17 0.72 14.53
CA VAL A 472 -11.35 -0.15 14.70
C VAL A 472 -11.39 -1.25 13.66
N PHE A 473 -11.03 -0.95 12.40
CA PHE A 473 -11.02 -1.95 11.34
C PHE A 473 -9.61 -2.45 11.06
N GLY A 474 -8.65 -1.55 10.77
CA GLY A 474 -7.29 -1.93 10.38
C GLY A 474 -6.55 -2.79 11.41
N GLY A 475 -6.59 -2.41 12.68
CA GLY A 475 -5.94 -3.12 13.79
C GLY A 475 -6.48 -4.55 13.95
N PRO A 476 -7.78 -4.74 14.26
CA PRO A 476 -8.39 -6.06 14.37
C PRO A 476 -8.25 -6.91 13.10
N LEU A 477 -8.50 -6.34 11.92
CA LEU A 477 -8.37 -7.07 10.65
C LEU A 477 -6.94 -7.57 10.41
N ASN A 478 -5.91 -6.82 10.83
CA ASN A 478 -4.53 -7.26 10.75
C ASN A 478 -4.24 -8.48 11.66
N PHE A 479 -4.91 -8.62 12.80
CA PHE A 479 -4.81 -9.81 13.66
C PHE A 479 -5.68 -10.98 13.18
N THR A 480 -6.88 -10.69 12.67
CA THR A 480 -7.86 -11.71 12.24
C THR A 480 -7.51 -12.31 10.87
N MET A 481 -7.11 -11.49 9.90
CA MET A 481 -6.69 -11.92 8.56
C MET A 481 -5.18 -12.18 8.56
N HIS A 482 -4.77 -13.29 9.18
CA HIS A 482 -3.36 -13.64 9.28
C HIS A 482 -2.79 -14.24 7.97
N ASP A 483 -1.48 -14.11 7.78
CA ASP A 483 -0.72 -14.49 6.56
C ASP A 483 -0.81 -15.99 6.19
N ARG A 484 -1.36 -16.83 7.08
CA ARG A 484 -1.63 -18.26 6.81
C ARG A 484 -2.83 -18.48 5.90
N ARG A 485 -3.66 -17.45 5.67
CA ARG A 485 -4.84 -17.52 4.80
C ARG A 485 -4.45 -17.06 3.39
N THR A 486 -4.18 -18.01 2.50
CA THR A 486 -3.65 -17.77 1.15
C THR A 486 -4.69 -17.93 0.03
N GLY A 487 -5.94 -18.31 0.37
CA GLY A 487 -6.98 -18.55 -0.62
C GLY A 487 -7.39 -17.27 -1.39
N PRO A 488 -7.77 -17.37 -2.68
CA PRO A 488 -8.19 -16.22 -3.51
C PRO A 488 -9.36 -15.42 -2.93
N ALA A 489 -10.27 -16.08 -2.20
CA ALA A 489 -11.40 -15.43 -1.53
C ALA A 489 -10.95 -14.34 -0.54
N TRP A 490 -9.77 -14.49 0.09
CA TRP A 490 -9.23 -13.50 1.01
C TRP A 490 -8.73 -12.24 0.29
N ASN A 491 -8.22 -12.39 -0.95
CA ASN A 491 -7.89 -11.24 -1.79
C ASN A 491 -9.15 -10.48 -2.19
N VAL A 492 -10.21 -11.18 -2.62
CA VAL A 492 -11.51 -10.54 -2.93
C VAL A 492 -12.08 -9.82 -1.72
N LEU A 493 -12.07 -10.46 -0.53
CA LEU A 493 -12.51 -9.82 0.70
C LEU A 493 -11.69 -8.57 1.03
N MET A 494 -10.36 -8.63 0.88
CA MET A 494 -9.48 -7.49 1.10
C MET A 494 -9.83 -6.33 0.18
N TRP A 495 -10.02 -6.58 -1.11
CA TRP A 495 -10.44 -5.56 -2.08
C TRP A 495 -11.81 -4.97 -1.76
N THR A 496 -12.80 -5.79 -1.40
CA THR A 496 -14.12 -5.31 -0.99
C THR A 496 -14.04 -4.37 0.22
N LEU A 497 -13.25 -4.74 1.23
CA LEU A 497 -13.04 -3.91 2.41
C LEU A 497 -12.25 -2.63 2.09
N LEU A 498 -11.28 -2.70 1.17
CA LEU A 498 -10.54 -1.53 0.70
C LEU A 498 -11.47 -0.56 -0.04
N PHE A 499 -12.33 -1.06 -0.93
CA PHE A 499 -13.31 -0.26 -1.68
C PHE A 499 -14.25 0.46 -0.72
N LEU A 500 -14.86 -0.31 0.20
CA LEU A 500 -15.78 0.25 1.19
C LEU A 500 -15.08 1.28 2.09
N GLY A 501 -13.85 1.00 2.52
CA GLY A 501 -13.05 1.92 3.33
C GLY A 501 -12.74 3.24 2.61
N GLN A 502 -12.41 3.21 1.31
CA GLN A 502 -12.23 4.41 0.50
C GLN A 502 -13.54 5.18 0.31
N GLY A 503 -14.65 4.48 0.07
CA GLY A 503 -15.98 5.10 -0.03
C GLY A 503 -16.40 5.83 1.24
N ILE A 504 -16.17 5.21 2.41
CA ILE A 504 -16.43 5.83 3.72
C ILE A 504 -15.57 7.09 3.90
N GLN A 505 -14.27 7.02 3.62
CA GLN A 505 -13.36 8.16 3.76
C GLN A 505 -13.79 9.34 2.89
N VAL A 506 -13.93 9.11 1.59
CA VAL A 506 -14.30 10.17 0.64
C VAL A 506 -15.66 10.76 0.99
N SER A 507 -16.64 9.92 1.28
CA SER A 507 -17.99 10.38 1.63
C SER A 507 -18.00 11.27 2.86
N LEU A 508 -17.44 10.78 3.97
CA LEU A 508 -17.51 11.48 5.25
C LEU A 508 -16.70 12.78 5.25
N TYR A 509 -15.51 12.79 4.67
CA TYR A 509 -14.71 14.03 4.57
C TYR A 509 -15.34 15.05 3.61
N CYS A 510 -15.90 14.62 2.48
CA CYS A 510 -16.57 15.55 1.55
C CYS A 510 -17.84 16.13 2.18
N GLN A 511 -18.67 15.31 2.82
CA GLN A 511 -19.87 15.79 3.52
C GLN A 511 -19.55 16.83 4.58
N GLU A 512 -18.55 16.57 5.42
CA GLU A 512 -18.14 17.53 6.45
C GLU A 512 -17.58 18.83 5.85
N TRP A 513 -16.79 18.74 4.78
CA TRP A 513 -16.27 19.90 4.07
C TRP A 513 -17.39 20.78 3.50
N TYR A 514 -18.38 20.19 2.82
CA TYR A 514 -19.52 20.94 2.28
C TYR A 514 -20.43 21.46 3.39
N ALA A 515 -20.72 20.69 4.44
CA ALA A 515 -21.55 21.13 5.56
C ALA A 515 -20.97 22.37 6.25
N ARG A 516 -19.64 22.44 6.41
CA ARG A 516 -18.97 23.62 6.98
C ARG A 516 -19.04 24.87 6.10
N ARG A 517 -19.13 24.71 4.78
CA ARG A 517 -19.32 25.83 3.84
C ARG A 517 -20.76 26.35 3.85
N HIS A 518 -21.75 25.45 3.93
CA HIS A 518 -23.16 25.83 3.98
C HIS A 518 -23.54 26.46 5.33
N CYS A 519 -23.01 25.94 6.44
CA CYS A 519 -23.27 26.42 7.80
C CYS A 519 -21.99 26.97 8.48
N PRO A 520 -21.49 28.16 8.07
CA PRO A 520 -20.28 28.74 8.64
C PRO A 520 -20.45 29.04 10.14
N LEU A 521 -19.38 28.83 10.91
CA LEU A 521 -19.36 29.15 12.34
C LEU A 521 -19.20 30.67 12.52
N PRO A 522 -20.07 31.34 13.29
CA PRO A 522 -19.95 32.77 13.56
C PRO A 522 -18.72 33.11 14.44
N GLN A 523 -18.21 32.14 15.23
CA GLN A 523 -16.92 32.22 15.91
C GLN A 523 -16.19 30.86 15.86
N THR A 524 -14.90 30.87 15.55
CA THR A 524 -14.04 29.68 15.54
C THR A 524 -13.63 29.31 16.97
N THR A 525 -14.55 28.72 17.73
CA THR A 525 -14.19 28.09 19.02
C THR A 525 -13.54 26.73 18.78
N PHE A 526 -12.66 26.30 19.70
CA PHE A 526 -12.04 24.96 19.65
C PHE A 526 -13.08 23.85 19.49
N TRP A 527 -14.18 23.93 20.24
CA TRP A 527 -15.30 22.98 20.15
C TRP A 527 -15.99 23.03 18.79
N GLY A 528 -16.13 24.20 18.16
CA GLY A 528 -16.64 24.30 16.78
C GLY A 528 -15.74 23.65 15.73
N LEU A 529 -14.44 23.52 15.98
CA LEU A 529 -13.51 22.81 15.08
C LEU A 529 -13.58 21.29 15.26
N VAL A 530 -13.83 20.82 16.48
CA VAL A 530 -13.85 19.38 16.84
C VAL A 530 -15.23 18.74 16.64
N THR A 531 -16.31 19.50 16.83
CA THR A 531 -17.68 18.97 16.66
C THR A 531 -18.03 18.87 15.17
N PRO A 532 -18.43 17.68 14.67
CA PRO A 532 -18.79 17.52 13.26
C PRO A 532 -20.08 18.27 12.93
N ARG A 533 -20.10 18.94 11.78
CA ARG A 533 -21.23 19.78 11.33
C ARG A 533 -22.15 19.07 10.37
N SER A 534 -21.69 18.01 9.70
CA SER A 534 -22.50 17.21 8.78
C SER A 534 -23.75 16.60 9.44
N TRP A 535 -23.78 16.50 10.77
CA TRP A 535 -24.88 15.94 11.55
C TRP A 535 -25.79 17.00 12.18
N SER A 536 -25.34 18.26 12.25
CA SER A 536 -25.98 19.33 13.04
C SER A 536 -26.35 20.58 12.23
N CYS A 537 -25.95 20.68 10.96
CA CYS A 537 -26.24 21.85 10.12
C CYS A 537 -27.75 22.02 9.81
N HIS A 538 -28.54 20.95 9.92
CA HIS A 538 -29.98 20.92 9.60
C HIS A 538 -30.91 20.74 10.81
N THR A 539 -30.34 20.74 12.02
CA THR A 539 -31.07 20.73 13.31
C THR A 539 -30.99 22.10 13.94
#